data_AF-A0A926TFQ5-F1
#
_entry.id   AF-A0A926TFQ5-F1
#
_cell.length_a   1.000
_cell.length_b   1.000
_cell.length_c   1.000
_cell.angle_alpha   90.00
_cell.angle_beta   90.00
_cell.angle_gamma   90.00
#
_symmetry.space_group_name_H-M   'P 1'
#
loop_
_entity.id
_entity.type
_entity.pdbx_description
1 polymer ?
#
loop_
_entity_poly.entity_id
_entity_poly.type
_entity_poly.pdbx_seq_one_letter_code
_entity_poly.pdbx_strand_id
1 'polypeptide(L)'
;MSQPSSRPTFWATLWNALRLNARFYETADTTAKNRRIARAIVLLAGLSHMLGSAVILLFNRATLPLLLVALLLDGLSIVVGYYFWTFLVLKVGQWLKPIDPTYQDLLSPIGFAYAPQVLNFLTLIPLLGRPIELILSVWSLLAVIVAVREGLDIRTRRATLICLLGWIPIQIAIGLVQVLEQQLVNQTA
;
A
#
# COMPACT_ATOMS: atom_id res chain seq x y z
N MET A 1 -25.74 -7.64 22.49
CA MET A 1 -26.13 -7.89 21.09
C MET A 1 -24.86 -8.15 20.27
N SER A 2 -24.51 -9.42 20.09
CA SER A 2 -23.40 -9.86 19.25
C SER A 2 -23.81 -9.74 17.78
N GLN A 3 -23.12 -8.89 17.01
CA GLN A 3 -23.30 -8.86 15.56
C GLN A 3 -22.83 -10.20 14.96
N PRO A 4 -23.50 -10.73 13.93
CA PRO A 4 -23.07 -11.96 13.29
C PRO A 4 -21.69 -11.72 12.68
N SER A 5 -20.71 -12.53 13.10
CA SER A 5 -19.35 -12.55 12.58
C SER A 5 -19.37 -12.95 11.09
N SER A 6 -19.63 -11.95 10.25
CA SER A 6 -19.59 -12.10 8.80
C SER A 6 -18.14 -12.40 8.44
N ARG A 7 -17.88 -13.65 8.04
CA ARG A 7 -16.55 -14.12 7.64
C ARG A 7 -15.93 -13.09 6.70
N PRO A 8 -14.70 -12.59 6.94
CA PRO A 8 -14.12 -11.53 6.12
C PRO A 8 -14.00 -12.02 4.68
N THR A 9 -14.75 -11.38 3.77
CA THR A 9 -14.73 -11.64 2.34
C THR A 9 -13.87 -10.57 1.67
N PHE A 10 -13.15 -10.91 0.60
CA PHE A 10 -12.28 -9.97 -0.12
C PHE A 10 -12.92 -8.59 -0.36
N TRP A 11 -14.13 -8.57 -0.91
CA TRP A 11 -14.88 -7.32 -1.16
C TRP A 11 -15.22 -6.55 0.12
N ALA A 12 -15.62 -7.25 1.18
CA ALA A 12 -15.92 -6.62 2.46
C ALA A 12 -14.65 -6.03 3.10
N THR A 13 -13.52 -6.72 3.00
CA THR A 13 -12.21 -6.23 3.44
C THR A 13 -11.83 -4.96 2.67
N LEU A 14 -11.93 -4.99 1.34
CA LEU A 14 -11.61 -3.84 0.49
C LEU A 14 -12.46 -2.62 0.86
N TRP A 15 -13.77 -2.81 0.99
CA TRP A 15 -14.72 -1.75 1.35
C TRP A 15 -14.47 -1.15 2.74
N ASN A 16 -14.21 -2.00 3.75
CA ASN A 16 -13.95 -1.54 5.10
C ASN A 16 -12.60 -0.81 5.21
N ALA A 17 -11.58 -1.30 4.51
CA ALA A 17 -10.28 -0.65 4.44
C ALA A 17 -10.36 0.73 3.75
N LEU A 18 -11.07 0.81 2.62
CA LEU A 18 -11.31 2.08 1.92
C LEU A 18 -12.04 3.10 2.80
N ARG A 19 -12.99 2.64 3.63
CA ARG A 19 -13.72 3.49 4.59
C ARG A 19 -12.96 3.80 5.88
N LEU A 20 -11.71 3.34 6.02
CA LEU A 20 -10.89 3.55 7.22
C LEU A 20 -11.59 3.05 8.50
N ASN A 21 -12.32 1.94 8.42
CA ASN A 21 -13.12 1.42 9.52
C ASN A 21 -12.22 0.90 10.67
N ALA A 22 -12.15 1.64 11.77
CA ALA A 22 -11.32 1.29 12.93
C ALA A 22 -11.66 -0.09 13.52
N ARG A 23 -12.94 -0.42 13.70
CA ARG A 23 -13.36 -1.72 14.25
C ARG A 23 -12.94 -2.90 13.39
N PHE A 24 -12.86 -2.69 12.07
CA PHE A 24 -12.34 -3.70 11.15
C PHE A 24 -10.85 -3.97 11.38
N TYR A 25 -10.06 -2.93 11.66
CA TYR A 25 -8.62 -3.08 11.95
C TYR A 25 -8.34 -3.64 13.34
N GLU A 26 -9.15 -3.31 14.35
CA GLU A 26 -9.06 -3.87 15.71
C GLU A 26 -9.20 -5.41 15.71
N THR A 27 -10.03 -5.94 14.79
CA THR A 27 -10.32 -7.37 14.67
C THR A 27 -9.55 -8.04 13.52
N ALA A 28 -8.55 -7.37 12.94
CA ALA A 28 -7.78 -7.85 11.81
C ALA A 28 -6.78 -8.95 12.24
N ASP A 29 -7.31 -10.14 12.53
CA ASP A 29 -6.53 -11.28 12.97
C ASP A 29 -5.56 -11.82 11.89
N THR A 30 -4.63 -12.67 12.34
CA THR A 30 -3.67 -13.34 11.46
C THR A 30 -4.16 -14.68 10.93
N THR A 31 -5.47 -14.92 10.84
CA THR A 31 -5.99 -16.18 10.30
C THR A 31 -5.43 -16.43 8.89
N ALA A 32 -5.19 -17.68 8.52
CA ALA A 32 -4.63 -18.05 7.21
C ALA A 32 -5.42 -17.45 6.04
N LYS A 33 -6.73 -17.26 6.20
CA LYS A 33 -7.61 -16.58 5.26
C LYS A 33 -7.28 -15.08 5.13
N ASN A 34 -7.15 -14.35 6.23
CA ASN A 34 -6.83 -12.93 6.23
C ASN A 34 -5.47 -12.66 5.60
N ARG A 35 -4.47 -13.51 5.88
CA ARG A 35 -3.16 -13.46 5.21
C ARG A 35 -3.24 -13.69 3.69
N ARG A 36 -4.15 -14.56 3.23
CA ARG A 36 -4.40 -14.74 1.78
C ARG A 36 -5.05 -13.50 1.17
N ILE A 37 -6.06 -12.92 1.84
CA ILE A 37 -6.73 -11.70 1.38
C ILE A 37 -5.77 -10.51 1.32
N ALA A 38 -4.98 -10.30 2.37
CA ALA A 38 -3.99 -9.22 2.43
C ALA A 38 -2.99 -9.30 1.28
N ARG A 39 -2.42 -10.50 1.04
CA ARG A 39 -1.53 -10.73 -0.11
C ARG A 39 -2.24 -10.50 -1.45
N ALA A 40 -3.49 -10.94 -1.59
CA ALA A 40 -4.26 -10.71 -2.81
C ALA A 40 -4.49 -9.21 -3.06
N ILE A 41 -4.79 -8.42 -2.03
CA ILE A 41 -4.94 -6.96 -2.13
C ILE A 41 -3.62 -6.31 -2.55
N VAL A 42 -2.50 -6.67 -1.92
CA VAL A 42 -1.18 -6.10 -2.25
C VAL A 42 -0.75 -6.46 -3.68
N LEU A 43 -0.95 -7.72 -4.09
CA LEU A 43 -0.66 -8.15 -5.47
C LEU A 43 -1.55 -7.43 -6.49
N LEU A 44 -2.84 -7.26 -6.17
CA LEU A 44 -3.76 -6.53 -7.04
C LEU A 44 -3.41 -5.05 -7.12
N ALA A 45 -2.97 -4.44 -6.02
CA ALA A 45 -2.45 -3.08 -6.00
C ALA A 45 -1.21 -2.94 -6.91
N GLY A 46 -0.27 -3.90 -6.85
CA GLY A 46 0.88 -3.94 -7.75
C GLY A 46 0.47 -4.05 -9.22
N LEU A 47 -0.45 -4.95 -9.55
CA LEU A 47 -0.99 -5.07 -10.92
C LEU A 47 -1.71 -3.79 -11.38
N SER A 48 -2.44 -3.14 -10.47
CA SER A 48 -3.14 -1.88 -10.74
C SER A 48 -2.16 -0.75 -11.05
N HIS A 49 -1.06 -0.68 -10.31
CA HIS A 49 0.07 0.22 -10.58
C HIS A 49 0.65 -0.03 -11.97
N MET A 50 0.99 -1.28 -12.30
CA MET A 50 1.53 -1.67 -13.61
C MET A 50 0.61 -1.25 -14.76
N LEU A 51 -0.70 -1.43 -14.61
CA LEU A 51 -1.66 -1.00 -15.64
C LEU A 51 -1.67 0.52 -15.79
N GLY A 52 -1.66 1.24 -14.66
CA GLY A 52 -1.61 2.70 -14.62
C GLY A 52 -0.37 3.29 -15.29
N SER A 53 0.81 2.77 -14.95
CA SER A 53 2.09 3.22 -15.49
C SER A 53 2.31 2.83 -16.96
N ALA A 54 1.75 1.71 -17.42
CA ALA A 54 1.87 1.26 -18.81
C ALA A 54 1.41 2.32 -19.81
N VAL A 55 0.28 2.97 -19.55
CA VAL A 55 -0.25 3.99 -20.47
C VAL A 55 0.67 5.21 -20.53
N ILE A 56 1.21 5.66 -19.41
CA ILE A 56 2.15 6.79 -19.36
C ILE A 56 3.41 6.46 -20.18
N LEU A 57 3.97 5.26 -20.00
CA LEU A 57 5.16 4.82 -20.71
C LEU A 57 4.91 4.67 -22.22
N LEU A 58 3.75 4.15 -22.62
CA LEU A 58 3.36 4.04 -24.03
C LEU A 58 3.15 5.42 -24.68
N PHE A 59 2.52 6.37 -23.98
CA PHE A 59 2.38 7.75 -24.45
C PHE A 59 3.73 8.42 -24.67
N ASN A 60 4.70 8.17 -23.79
CA ASN A 60 6.06 8.68 -23.91
C ASN A 60 6.93 7.89 -24.90
N ARG A 61 6.35 6.97 -25.69
CA ARG A 61 7.04 6.14 -26.69
C ARG A 61 8.22 5.34 -26.12
N ALA A 62 8.08 4.82 -24.89
CA ALA A 62 9.10 3.96 -24.30
C ALA A 62 9.37 2.73 -25.18
N THR A 63 10.65 2.35 -25.30
CA THR A 63 11.03 1.12 -26.00
C THR A 63 10.47 -0.11 -25.29
N LEU A 64 10.16 -1.18 -26.04
CA LEU A 64 9.59 -2.42 -25.47
C LEU A 64 10.39 -3.00 -24.27
N PRO A 65 11.74 -3.12 -24.32
CA PRO A 65 12.48 -3.62 -23.16
C PRO A 65 12.39 -2.69 -21.95
N LEU A 66 12.43 -1.37 -22.16
CA LEU A 66 12.29 -0.40 -21.08
C LEU A 66 10.90 -0.43 -20.45
N LEU A 67 9.85 -0.56 -21.28
CA LEU A 67 8.46 -0.75 -20.82
C LEU A 67 8.36 -1.95 -19.89
N LEU A 68 8.85 -3.12 -20.31
CA LEU A 68 8.76 -4.34 -19.50
C LEU A 68 9.51 -4.23 -18.17
N VAL A 69 10.72 -3.65 -18.18
CA VAL A 69 11.51 -3.45 -16.96
C VAL A 69 10.83 -2.47 -16.02
N ALA A 70 10.36 -1.33 -16.52
CA ALA A 70 9.67 -0.32 -15.72
C ALA A 70 8.39 -0.89 -15.07
N LEU A 71 7.56 -1.61 -15.84
CA LEU A 71 6.36 -2.25 -15.30
C LEU A 71 6.68 -3.28 -14.21
N LEU A 72 7.71 -4.10 -14.40
CA LEU A 72 8.13 -5.05 -13.37
C LEU A 72 8.63 -4.33 -12.11
N LEU A 73 9.40 -3.26 -12.26
CA LEU A 73 9.89 -2.46 -11.14
C LEU A 73 8.75 -1.77 -10.39
N ASP A 74 7.77 -1.22 -11.09
CA ASP A 74 6.60 -0.55 -10.50
C ASP A 74 5.74 -1.53 -9.68
N GLY A 75 5.38 -2.68 -10.26
CA GLY A 75 4.64 -3.72 -9.54
C GLY A 75 5.41 -4.29 -8.34
N LEU A 76 6.72 -4.51 -8.49
CA LEU A 76 7.58 -5.01 -7.42
C LEU A 76 7.74 -3.97 -6.30
N SER A 77 7.79 -2.68 -6.64
CA SER A 77 7.91 -1.59 -5.66
C SER A 77 6.76 -1.56 -4.67
N ILE A 78 5.53 -1.90 -5.11
CA ILE A 78 4.37 -2.01 -4.21
C ILE A 78 4.52 -3.17 -3.23
N VAL A 79 4.95 -4.34 -3.71
CA VAL A 79 5.13 -5.52 -2.86
C VAL A 79 6.28 -5.31 -1.87
N VAL A 80 7.42 -4.80 -2.34
CA VAL A 80 8.58 -4.48 -1.51
C VAL A 80 8.23 -3.40 -0.49
N GLY A 81 7.56 -2.33 -0.92
CA GLY A 81 7.10 -1.24 -0.06
C GLY A 81 6.18 -1.75 1.04
N TYR A 82 5.29 -2.69 0.75
CA TYR A 82 4.43 -3.33 1.75
C TYR A 82 5.21 -4.07 2.84
N TYR A 83 6.16 -4.93 2.45
CA TYR A 83 6.96 -5.68 3.42
C TYR A 83 7.90 -4.78 4.21
N PHE A 84 8.50 -3.78 3.54
CA PHE A 84 9.37 -2.79 4.15
C PHE A 84 8.63 -1.91 5.15
N TRP A 85 7.44 -1.41 4.79
CA TRP A 85 6.63 -0.59 5.70
C TRP A 85 6.17 -1.39 6.91
N THR A 86 5.75 -2.64 6.71
CA THR A 86 5.40 -3.56 7.81
C THR A 86 6.58 -3.75 8.76
N PHE A 87 7.79 -3.89 8.22
CA PHE A 87 9.00 -4.05 9.03
C PHE A 87 9.32 -2.78 9.82
N LEU A 88 9.19 -1.60 9.21
CA LEU A 88 9.41 -0.34 9.90
C LEU A 88 8.39 -0.11 11.02
N VAL A 89 7.10 -0.36 10.74
CA VAL A 89 6.05 -0.27 11.76
C VAL A 89 6.35 -1.22 12.92
N LEU A 90 6.77 -2.45 12.64
CA LEU A 90 7.17 -3.40 13.67
C LEU A 90 8.33 -2.86 14.51
N LYS A 91 9.43 -2.46 13.87
CA LYS A 91 10.64 -2.04 14.57
C LYS A 91 10.43 -0.82 15.44
N VAL A 92 9.70 0.17 14.93
CA VAL A 92 9.36 1.36 15.72
C VAL A 92 8.31 1.01 16.77
N GLY A 93 7.34 0.16 16.47
CA GLY A 93 6.31 -0.30 17.43
C GLY A 93 6.88 -1.04 18.64
N GLN A 94 7.82 -1.97 18.42
CA GLN A 94 8.53 -2.72 19.47
C GLN A 94 9.32 -1.80 20.40
N TRP A 95 9.83 -0.69 19.88
CA TRP A 95 10.52 0.30 20.70
C TRP A 95 9.57 1.05 21.65
N LEU A 96 8.26 1.05 21.39
CA LEU A 96 7.27 1.83 22.13
C LEU A 96 6.43 1.05 23.14
N LYS A 97 6.15 -0.24 22.93
CA LYS A 97 5.22 -1.01 23.78
C LYS A 97 5.88 -2.31 24.27
N PRO A 98 5.85 -2.62 25.59
CA PRO A 98 6.47 -3.83 26.16
C PRO A 98 5.76 -5.15 25.84
N ILE A 99 4.62 -5.11 25.13
CA ILE A 99 3.92 -6.30 24.61
C ILE A 99 4.05 -6.21 23.10
N ASP A 100 4.85 -7.11 22.53
CA ASP A 100 5.34 -6.98 21.16
C ASP A 100 4.42 -7.69 20.15
N PRO A 101 3.84 -6.99 19.17
CA PRO A 101 3.26 -7.64 18.00
C PRO A 101 4.37 -8.37 17.22
N THR A 102 4.04 -9.50 16.62
CA THR A 102 4.95 -10.19 15.70
C THR A 102 4.87 -9.53 14.32
N TYR A 103 5.91 -9.67 13.50
CA TYR A 103 5.85 -9.28 12.08
C TYR A 103 4.60 -9.82 11.36
N GLN A 104 4.23 -11.08 11.66
CA GLN A 104 3.07 -11.73 11.08
C GLN A 104 1.75 -11.07 11.48
N ASP A 105 1.70 -10.45 12.67
CA ASP A 105 0.53 -9.75 13.20
C ASP A 105 0.22 -8.46 12.44
N LEU A 106 1.24 -7.88 11.82
CA LEU A 106 1.11 -6.63 11.07
C LEU A 106 0.87 -6.83 9.57
N LEU A 107 1.17 -8.01 9.02
CA LEU A 107 0.99 -8.30 7.58
C LEU A 107 -0.46 -8.16 7.14
N SER A 108 -1.42 -8.76 7.86
CA SER A 108 -2.85 -8.65 7.52
C SER A 108 -3.35 -7.20 7.56
N PRO A 109 -3.26 -6.47 8.69
CA PRO A 109 -3.81 -5.12 8.78
C PRO A 109 -3.10 -4.13 7.84
N ILE A 110 -1.77 -4.20 7.68
CA ILE A 110 -1.07 -3.32 6.73
C ILE A 110 -1.41 -3.70 5.28
N GLY A 111 -1.53 -5.00 4.95
CA GLY A 111 -1.91 -5.41 3.60
C GLY A 111 -3.33 -4.99 3.23
N PHE A 112 -4.25 -4.96 4.19
CA PHE A 112 -5.58 -4.37 3.98
C PHE A 112 -5.52 -2.87 3.72
N ALA A 113 -4.60 -2.14 4.36
CA ALA A 113 -4.40 -0.72 4.13
C ALA A 113 -3.85 -0.36 2.73
N TYR A 114 -3.41 -1.35 1.94
CA TYR A 114 -3.11 -1.19 0.52
C TYR A 114 -4.36 -1.24 -0.38
N ALA A 115 -5.57 -1.42 0.17
CA ALA A 115 -6.82 -1.41 -0.59
C ALA A 115 -7.03 -0.16 -1.50
N PRO A 116 -6.71 1.08 -1.09
CA PRO A 116 -6.76 2.23 -1.99
C PRO A 116 -5.92 2.05 -3.25
N GLN A 117 -4.74 1.44 -3.15
CA GLN A 117 -3.84 1.22 -4.29
C GLN A 117 -4.37 0.22 -5.31
N VAL A 118 -5.40 -0.57 -4.99
CA VAL A 118 -6.13 -1.37 -5.99
C VAL A 118 -6.80 -0.47 -7.04
N LEU A 119 -7.08 0.80 -6.72
CA LEU A 119 -7.66 1.78 -7.63
C LEU A 119 -6.61 2.51 -8.49
N ASN A 120 -5.34 2.12 -8.42
CA ASN A 120 -4.28 2.84 -9.14
C ASN A 120 -4.42 2.79 -10.67
N PHE A 121 -5.12 1.80 -11.23
CA PHE A 121 -5.51 1.79 -12.64
C PHE A 121 -6.29 3.05 -13.07
N LEU A 122 -6.85 3.84 -12.16
CA LEU A 122 -7.45 5.13 -12.49
C LEU A 122 -6.43 6.16 -13.02
N THR A 123 -5.13 5.93 -12.80
CA THR A 123 -4.04 6.75 -13.35
C THR A 123 -3.91 6.62 -14.88
N LEU A 124 -4.63 5.67 -15.51
CA LEU A 124 -4.83 5.59 -16.96
C LEU A 124 -5.39 6.89 -17.56
N ILE A 125 -6.08 7.72 -16.76
CA ILE A 125 -6.60 9.01 -17.20
C ILE A 125 -5.44 9.96 -17.50
N PRO A 126 -5.29 10.44 -18.75
CA PRO A 126 -4.21 11.35 -19.12
C PRO A 126 -4.19 12.61 -18.24
N LEU A 127 -2.99 13.13 -17.94
CA LEU A 127 -2.71 14.27 -17.04
C LEU A 127 -3.08 14.08 -15.56
N LEU A 128 -3.88 13.08 -15.18
CA LEU A 128 -4.31 12.87 -13.79
C LEU A 128 -3.53 11.80 -13.03
N GLY A 129 -2.60 11.10 -13.69
CA GLY A 129 -1.83 10.00 -13.08
C GLY A 129 -1.17 10.38 -11.75
N ARG A 130 -0.28 11.38 -11.74
CA ARG A 130 0.44 11.80 -10.52
C ARG A 130 -0.49 12.30 -9.40
N PRO A 131 -1.50 13.16 -9.66
CA PRO A 131 -2.48 13.53 -8.64
C PRO A 131 -3.24 12.34 -8.05
N ILE A 132 -3.70 11.40 -8.88
CA ILE A 132 -4.44 10.22 -8.42
C ILE A 132 -3.54 9.35 -7.55
N GLU A 133 -2.32 9.07 -8.00
CA GLU A 133 -1.35 8.26 -7.24
C GLU A 133 -1.06 8.86 -5.86
N LEU A 134 -0.86 10.18 -5.78
CA LEU A 134 -0.65 10.88 -4.51
C LEU A 134 -1.86 10.75 -3.58
N ILE A 135 -3.08 10.92 -4.10
CA ILE A 135 -4.32 10.75 -3.33
C ILE A 135 -4.41 9.32 -2.78
N LEU A 136 -4.20 8.30 -3.62
CA LEU A 136 -4.26 6.90 -3.21
C LEU A 136 -3.16 6.57 -2.18
N SER A 137 -1.96 7.13 -2.35
CA SER A 137 -0.84 6.99 -1.43
C SER A 137 -1.15 7.59 -0.05
N VAL A 138 -1.70 8.80 0.00
CA VAL A 138 -2.13 9.44 1.25
C VAL A 138 -3.30 8.65 1.87
N TRP A 139 -4.22 8.13 1.07
CA TRP A 139 -5.31 7.29 1.58
C TRP A 139 -4.78 6.01 2.22
N SER A 140 -3.80 5.35 1.59
CA SER A 140 -3.12 4.20 2.18
C SER A 140 -2.38 4.56 3.46
N LEU A 141 -1.74 5.74 3.54
CA LEU A 141 -1.17 6.25 4.80
C LEU A 141 -2.22 6.37 5.89
N LEU A 142 -3.39 6.97 5.60
CA LEU A 142 -4.48 7.06 6.57
C LEU A 142 -4.95 5.67 7.02
N ALA A 143 -5.06 4.72 6.10
CA ALA A 143 -5.45 3.35 6.40
C ALA A 143 -4.42 2.64 7.29
N VAL A 144 -3.11 2.81 7.03
CA VAL A 144 -2.05 2.27 7.88
C VAL A 144 -2.04 2.94 9.25
N ILE A 145 -2.30 4.25 9.35
CA ILE A 145 -2.41 4.95 10.64
C ILE A 145 -3.52 4.34 11.50
N VAL A 146 -4.70 4.09 10.92
CA VAL A 146 -5.81 3.43 11.64
C VAL A 146 -5.40 2.00 12.00
N ALA A 147 -4.86 1.23 11.06
CA ALA A 147 -4.40 -0.13 11.29
C ALA A 147 -3.41 -0.23 12.46
N VAL A 148 -2.42 0.66 12.51
CA VAL A 148 -1.38 0.69 13.55
C VAL A 148 -1.93 1.20 14.87
N ARG A 149 -2.81 2.22 14.84
CA ARG A 149 -3.46 2.74 16.05
C ARG A 149 -4.24 1.63 16.76
N GLU A 150 -5.09 0.91 16.02
CA GLU A 150 -5.94 -0.13 16.59
C GLU A 150 -5.13 -1.39 16.92
N GLY A 151 -4.24 -1.81 16.02
CA GLY A 151 -3.45 -3.04 16.20
C GLY A 151 -2.39 -2.95 17.31
N LEU A 152 -1.81 -1.77 17.54
CA LEU A 152 -0.85 -1.56 18.63
C LEU A 152 -1.48 -0.98 19.89
N ASP A 153 -2.75 -0.57 19.83
CA ASP A 153 -3.45 0.16 20.90
C ASP A 153 -2.57 1.32 21.43
N ILE A 154 -2.32 2.27 20.54
CA ILE A 154 -1.53 3.48 20.82
C ILE A 154 -2.29 4.74 20.43
N ARG A 155 -1.89 5.87 21.03
CA ARG A 155 -2.43 7.20 20.67
C ARG A 155 -2.21 7.50 19.19
N THR A 156 -3.21 8.09 18.54
CA THR A 156 -3.18 8.46 17.12
C THR A 156 -1.93 9.25 16.75
N ARG A 157 -1.52 10.22 17.57
CA ARG A 157 -0.28 10.99 17.33
C ARG A 157 0.97 10.12 17.20
N ARG A 158 1.10 9.08 18.02
CA ARG A 158 2.22 8.13 17.95
C ARG A 158 2.13 7.26 16.71
N ALA A 159 0.93 6.72 16.41
CA ALA A 159 0.70 5.95 15.19
C ALA A 159 1.04 6.76 13.93
N THR A 160 0.61 8.03 13.86
CA THR A 160 0.95 8.94 12.76
C THR A 160 2.46 9.10 12.59
N LEU A 161 3.21 9.33 13.67
CA LEU A 161 4.67 9.45 13.59
C LEU A 161 5.33 8.16 13.07
N ILE A 162 4.92 7.00 13.58
CA ILE A 162 5.43 5.69 13.12
C ILE A 162 5.15 5.49 11.63
N CYS A 163 3.93 5.78 11.20
CA CYS A 163 3.52 5.56 9.80
C CYS A 163 4.25 6.52 8.86
N LEU A 164 4.43 7.78 9.24
CA LEU A 164 5.17 8.77 8.46
C LEU A 164 6.65 8.38 8.27
N LEU A 165 7.29 7.83 9.30
CA LEU A 165 8.69 7.36 9.21
C LEU A 165 8.87 6.27 8.16
N GLY A 166 7.85 5.43 7.92
CA GLY A 166 7.88 4.44 6.85
C GLY A 166 7.41 4.95 5.49
N TRP A 167 6.37 5.79 5.48
CA TRP A 167 5.78 6.28 4.25
C TRP A 167 6.70 7.25 3.49
N ILE A 168 7.38 8.18 4.19
CA ILE A 168 8.22 9.20 3.55
C ILE A 168 9.35 8.57 2.72
N PRO A 169 10.18 7.63 3.23
CA PRO A 169 11.21 6.98 2.43
C PRO A 169 10.66 6.24 1.22
N ILE A 170 9.48 5.59 1.35
CA ILE A 170 8.82 4.89 0.24
C ILE A 170 8.40 5.88 -0.83
N GLN A 171 7.79 7.02 -0.46
CA GLN A 171 7.40 8.05 -1.43
C GLN A 171 8.60 8.67 -2.16
N ILE A 172 9.70 8.90 -1.44
CA ILE A 172 10.94 9.41 -2.05
C ILE A 172 11.50 8.39 -3.04
N ALA A 173 11.54 7.11 -2.67
CA ALA A 173 12.03 6.05 -3.54
C ALA A 173 11.18 5.92 -4.81
N ILE A 174 9.84 5.89 -4.69
CA ILE A 174 8.92 5.82 -5.83
C ILE A 174 9.07 7.07 -6.72
N GLY A 175 9.09 8.26 -6.12
CA GLY A 175 9.28 9.50 -6.86
C GLY A 175 10.60 9.52 -7.64
N LEU A 176 11.68 9.00 -7.04
CA LEU A 176 12.98 8.90 -7.70
C LEU A 176 12.94 7.92 -8.88
N VAL A 177 12.36 6.73 -8.69
CA VAL A 177 12.20 5.73 -9.77
C VAL A 177 11.46 6.34 -10.95
N GLN A 178 10.34 7.02 -10.72
CA GLN A 178 9.54 7.63 -11.78
C GLN A 178 10.28 8.76 -12.51
N VAL A 179 11.10 9.55 -11.81
CA VAL A 179 11.93 10.59 -12.45
C VAL A 179 13.01 9.95 -13.32
N LEU A 180 13.65 8.89 -12.84
CA LEU A 180 14.67 8.16 -13.59
C LEU A 180 14.08 7.52 -14.85
N GLU A 181 12.91 6.88 -14.75
CA GLU A 181 12.20 6.32 -15.90
C GLU A 181 11.89 7.40 -16.95
N GLN A 182 11.39 8.57 -16.52
CA GLN A 182 11.13 9.68 -17.43
C GLN A 182 12.40 10.18 -18.13
N GLN A 183 13.51 10.27 -17.40
CA GLN A 183 14.80 10.66 -17.99
C GLN A 183 15.30 9.63 -19.01
N LEU A 184 15.21 8.34 -18.69
CA LEU A 184 15.60 7.26 -19.59
C LEU A 184 14.74 7.24 -20.86
N VAL A 185 13.42 7.38 -20.72
CA VAL A 185 12.52 7.44 -21.86
C VAL A 185 12.87 8.64 -22.75
N ASN A 186 13.05 9.84 -22.16
CA ASN A 186 13.41 11.05 -22.90
C ASN A 186 14.77 10.97 -23.62
N GLN A 187 15.71 10.15 -23.14
CA GLN A 187 16.99 9.92 -23.83
C GLN A 187 16.89 8.92 -24.99
N THR A 188 15.88 8.05 -24.97
CA THR A 188 15.69 6.97 -25.96
C THR A 188 14.60 7.23 -27.00
N ALA A 189 13.80 8.28 -26.81
CA ALA A 189 12.74 8.74 -27.71
C ALA A 189 13.27 9.73 -28.76
#